data_AF-A0A965GPU5-F1
#
_entry.id   AF-A0A965GPU5-F1
#
_cell.length_a   1.000
_cell.length_b   1.000
_cell.length_c   1.000
_cell.angle_alpha   90.00
_cell.angle_beta   90.00
_cell.angle_gamma   90.00
#
_symmetry.space_group_name_H-M   'P 1'
#
loop_
_entity.id
_entity.type
_entity.pdbx_description
1 polymer ?
#
loop_
_entity_poly.entity_id
_entity_poly.type
_entity_poly.pdbx_seq_one_letter_code
_entity_poly.pdbx_strand_id
1 'polypeptide(L)'
;IRNIGRAFSLPRMRLLFLVMLLLTLGFTLFTSYFQVYLIDRFHLSQSSIGDVFGYIGLWIAFAQGVVVRPIADRLRADQVLRFAPLGLAAALFLLLSPHTLPGLFFVLPLTAIFQGLVTPNITSLISASADAQSQGEILGINQSVVSLAQFLPGLFGGATAALYSGGPLLLAVGLTLAAWVTFVVGYRRAPSGQFHET
;
A
#
# COMPACT_ATOMS: atom_id res chain seq x y z
N ILE A 1 12.23 24.44 8.13
CA ILE A 1 12.71 23.54 9.21
C ILE A 1 11.82 23.57 10.46
N ARG A 2 11.21 24.71 10.84
CA ARG A 2 10.31 24.80 12.03
C ARG A 2 8.96 24.05 11.90
N ASN A 3 8.59 23.60 10.71
CA ASN A 3 7.30 22.95 10.41
C ASN A 3 7.37 21.40 10.36
N ILE A 4 8.51 20.81 9.98
CA ILE A 4 8.72 19.34 10.00
C ILE A 4 8.46 18.75 11.39
N GLY A 5 8.92 19.43 12.46
CA GLY A 5 8.63 19.03 13.84
C GLY A 5 7.15 19.08 14.20
N ARG A 6 6.38 20.05 13.66
CA ARG A 6 4.93 20.18 13.85
C ARG A 6 4.14 19.09 13.12
N ALA A 7 4.58 18.67 11.93
CA ALA A 7 3.96 17.56 11.20
C ALA A 7 3.94 16.26 12.03
N PHE A 8 5.05 15.96 12.72
CA PHE A 8 5.12 14.85 13.67
C PHE A 8 4.51 15.18 15.05
N SER A 9 4.13 16.42 15.32
CA SER A 9 3.53 16.78 16.61
C SER A 9 2.06 16.35 16.70
N LEU A 10 1.37 16.21 15.56
CA LEU A 10 -0.03 15.78 15.52
C LEU A 10 -0.12 14.24 15.56
N PRO A 11 -0.76 13.64 16.57
CA PRO A 11 -0.89 12.18 16.68
C PRO A 11 -1.50 11.53 15.44
N ARG A 12 -2.45 12.22 14.78
CA ARG A 12 -3.11 11.76 13.56
C ARG A 12 -2.15 11.69 12.36
N MET A 13 -1.30 12.69 12.17
CA MET A 13 -0.31 12.70 11.08
C MET A 13 0.71 11.56 11.25
N ARG A 14 1.22 11.37 12.47
CA ARG A 14 2.12 10.25 12.79
C ARG A 14 1.51 8.90 12.44
N LEU A 15 0.24 8.72 12.79
CA LEU A 15 -0.48 7.49 12.46
C LEU A 15 -0.61 7.28 10.95
N LEU A 16 -0.97 8.33 10.20
CA LEU A 16 -1.10 8.21 8.74
C LEU A 16 0.24 7.93 8.06
N PHE A 17 1.34 8.54 8.52
CA PHE A 17 2.69 8.22 8.04
C PHE A 17 3.10 6.79 8.38
N LEU A 18 2.78 6.28 9.57
CA LEU A 18 3.03 4.89 9.92
C LEU A 18 2.24 3.93 9.03
N VAL A 19 0.95 4.21 8.79
CA VAL A 19 0.12 3.42 7.87
C VAL A 19 0.68 3.46 6.45
N MET A 20 1.08 4.63 5.95
CA MET A 20 1.73 4.78 4.65
C MET A 20 3.02 3.97 4.56
N LEU A 21 3.87 4.03 5.58
CA LEU A 21 5.13 3.29 5.65
C LEU A 21 4.86 1.78 5.53
N LEU A 22 3.95 1.25 6.35
CA LEU A 22 3.64 -0.17 6.39
C LEU A 22 3.02 -0.69 5.09
N LEU A 23 2.07 0.07 4.51
CA LEU A 23 1.45 -0.27 3.21
C LEU A 23 2.48 -0.26 2.08
N THR A 24 3.31 0.79 2.02
CA THR A 24 4.35 0.92 1.00
C THR A 24 5.40 -0.18 1.14
N LEU A 25 5.81 -0.48 2.39
CA LEU A 25 6.80 -1.51 2.66
C LEU A 25 6.27 -2.90 2.29
N GLY A 26 5.03 -3.21 2.67
CA GLY A 26 4.38 -4.47 2.31
C GLY A 26 4.28 -4.65 0.80
N PHE A 27 3.80 -3.64 0.08
CA PHE A 27 3.70 -3.72 -1.38
C PHE A 27 5.08 -3.77 -2.06
N THR A 28 6.07 -3.05 -1.55
CA THR A 28 7.42 -3.09 -2.11
C THR A 28 8.05 -4.47 -1.91
N LEU A 29 7.94 -5.05 -0.71
CA LEU A 29 8.39 -6.43 -0.45
C LEU A 29 7.75 -7.43 -1.41
N PHE A 30 6.44 -7.30 -1.66
CA PHE A 30 5.76 -8.09 -2.69
C PHE A 30 6.44 -7.89 -4.04
N THR A 31 6.54 -6.67 -4.56
CA THR A 31 7.12 -6.46 -5.91
C THR A 31 8.59 -6.89 -6.03
N SER A 32 9.40 -6.73 -4.98
CA SER A 32 10.82 -7.08 -5.00
C SER A 32 11.07 -8.58 -5.04
N TYR A 33 10.24 -9.37 -4.33
CA TYR A 33 10.48 -10.81 -4.13
C TYR A 33 9.46 -11.70 -4.84
N PHE A 34 8.39 -11.15 -5.41
CA PHE A 34 7.40 -11.95 -6.14
C PHE A 34 8.01 -12.68 -7.33
N GLN A 35 8.99 -12.09 -8.01
CA GLN A 35 9.74 -12.79 -9.07
C GLN A 35 10.41 -14.08 -8.58
N VAL A 36 10.96 -14.09 -7.35
CA VAL A 36 11.62 -15.27 -6.78
C VAL A 36 10.58 -16.35 -6.53
N TYR A 37 9.43 -15.97 -5.98
CA TYR A 37 8.29 -16.86 -5.80
C TYR A 37 7.78 -17.44 -7.13
N LEU A 38 7.71 -16.62 -8.19
CA LEU A 38 7.28 -17.07 -9.52
C LEU A 38 8.26 -18.08 -10.15
N ILE A 39 9.56 -17.86 -10.00
CA ILE A 39 10.60 -18.78 -10.49
C ILE A 39 10.55 -20.10 -9.72
N ASP A 40 10.51 -20.04 -8.40
CA ASP A 40 10.54 -21.21 -7.53
C ASP A 40 9.27 -22.07 -7.69
N ARG A 41 8.09 -21.42 -7.74
CA ARG A 41 6.80 -22.12 -7.70
C ARG A 41 6.24 -22.48 -9.08
N PHE A 42 6.48 -21.65 -10.09
CA PHE A 42 5.89 -21.80 -11.43
C PHE A 42 6.93 -21.99 -12.52
N HIS A 43 8.22 -22.00 -12.19
CA HIS A 43 9.34 -22.17 -13.13
C HIS A 43 9.28 -21.19 -14.30
N LEU A 44 8.82 -19.96 -14.04
CA LEU A 44 8.68 -18.94 -15.07
C LEU A 44 10.04 -18.45 -15.57
N SER A 45 10.10 -18.21 -16.88
CA SER A 45 11.22 -17.50 -17.51
C SER A 45 11.18 -16.00 -17.19
N GLN A 46 12.30 -15.30 -17.38
CA GLN A 46 12.38 -13.85 -17.19
C GLN A 46 11.38 -13.08 -18.06
N SER A 47 11.15 -13.52 -19.31
CA SER A 47 10.15 -12.91 -20.19
C SER A 47 8.75 -13.02 -19.60
N SER A 48 8.37 -14.22 -19.13
CA SER A 48 7.05 -14.48 -18.56
C SER A 48 6.81 -13.71 -17.25
N ILE A 49 7.86 -13.46 -16.47
CA ILE A 49 7.79 -12.60 -15.28
C ILE A 49 7.49 -11.15 -15.69
N GLY A 50 8.15 -10.66 -16.75
CA GLY A 50 7.85 -9.36 -17.34
C GLY A 50 6.38 -9.23 -17.73
N ASP A 51 5.82 -10.26 -18.37
CA ASP A 51 4.39 -10.29 -18.74
C ASP A 51 3.47 -10.22 -17.50
N VAL A 52 3.81 -10.93 -16.42
CA VAL A 52 3.07 -10.89 -15.15
C VAL A 52 3.08 -9.49 -14.53
N PHE A 53 4.24 -8.84 -14.45
CA PHE A 53 4.32 -7.47 -13.91
C PHE A 53 3.65 -6.44 -14.83
N GLY A 54 3.72 -6.62 -16.15
CA GLY A 54 2.95 -5.83 -17.12
C GLY A 54 1.45 -5.97 -16.90
N TYR A 55 0.97 -7.19 -16.65
CA TYR A 55 -0.43 -7.47 -16.35
C TYR A 55 -0.89 -6.82 -15.03
N ILE A 56 -0.06 -6.90 -13.97
CA ILE A 56 -0.33 -6.19 -12.70
C ILE A 56 -0.41 -4.68 -12.94
N GLY A 57 0.55 -4.11 -13.66
CA GLY A 57 0.59 -2.68 -13.98
C GLY A 57 -0.63 -2.21 -14.76
N LEU A 58 -1.08 -2.99 -15.75
CA LEU A 58 -2.30 -2.73 -16.50
C LEU A 58 -3.52 -2.67 -15.58
N TRP A 59 -3.67 -3.61 -14.65
CA TRP A 59 -4.78 -3.62 -13.71
C TRP A 59 -4.70 -2.51 -12.67
N ILE A 60 -3.50 -2.10 -12.24
CA ILE A 60 -3.33 -0.93 -11.36
C ILE A 60 -3.78 0.34 -12.11
N ALA A 61 -3.37 0.51 -13.37
CA ALA A 61 -3.78 1.63 -14.20
C ALA A 61 -5.30 1.63 -14.43
N PHE A 62 -5.89 0.46 -14.70
CA PHE A 62 -7.34 0.30 -14.81
C PHE A 62 -8.05 0.66 -13.49
N ALA A 63 -7.55 0.19 -12.35
CA ALA A 63 -8.12 0.51 -11.05
C ALA A 63 -8.12 2.01 -10.79
N GLN A 64 -7.00 2.69 -11.07
CA GLN A 64 -6.88 4.13 -10.87
C GLN A 64 -7.71 4.95 -11.86
N GLY A 65 -7.75 4.55 -13.13
CA GLY A 65 -8.48 5.26 -14.18
C GLY A 65 -10.00 5.05 -14.16
N VAL A 66 -10.45 3.85 -13.78
CA VAL A 66 -11.86 3.43 -13.92
C VAL A 66 -12.53 3.16 -12.58
N VAL A 67 -11.84 2.55 -11.61
CA VAL A 67 -12.46 2.08 -10.35
C VAL A 67 -12.41 3.14 -9.26
N VAL A 68 -11.33 3.92 -9.17
CA VAL A 68 -11.14 4.93 -8.11
C VAL A 68 -12.22 6.01 -8.19
N ARG A 69 -12.56 6.53 -9.37
CA ARG A 69 -13.52 7.64 -9.53
C ARG A 69 -14.94 7.28 -9.02
N PRO A 70 -15.59 6.19 -9.48
CA PRO A 70 -16.89 5.78 -8.95
C PRO A 70 -16.89 5.50 -7.45
N ILE A 71 -15.77 4.98 -6.92
CA ILE A 71 -15.64 4.75 -5.48
C ILE A 71 -15.51 6.07 -4.73
N ALA A 72 -14.73 7.03 -5.23
CA ALA A 72 -14.59 8.36 -4.62
C ALA A 72 -15.91 9.15 -4.62
N ASP A 73 -16.77 8.95 -5.61
CA ASP A 73 -18.11 9.56 -5.66
C ASP A 73 -19.05 9.03 -4.57
N ARG A 74 -18.77 7.82 -4.03
CA ARG A 74 -19.63 7.14 -3.04
C ARG A 74 -19.02 7.04 -1.65
N LEU A 75 -17.69 6.97 -1.55
CA LEU A 75 -16.95 6.71 -0.34
C LEU A 75 -15.86 7.75 -0.16
N ARG A 76 -15.71 8.24 1.06
CA ARG A 76 -14.60 9.11 1.47
C ARG A 76 -13.31 8.29 1.60
N ALA A 77 -12.16 8.95 1.47
CA ALA A 77 -10.86 8.28 1.53
C ALA A 77 -10.65 7.45 2.81
N ASP A 78 -11.11 7.95 3.97
CA ASP A 78 -11.05 7.22 5.23
C ASP A 78 -11.98 6.00 5.28
N GLN A 79 -13.10 6.01 4.55
CA GLN A 79 -13.98 4.85 4.43
C GLN A 79 -13.36 3.79 3.51
N VAL A 80 -12.74 4.20 2.39
CA VAL A 80 -12.03 3.28 1.50
C VAL A 80 -10.89 2.59 2.25
N LEU A 81 -10.10 3.33 3.04
CA LEU A 81 -8.99 2.77 3.82
C LEU A 81 -9.40 1.86 4.97
N ARG A 82 -10.69 1.81 5.36
CA ARG A 82 -11.18 0.80 6.30
C ARG A 82 -11.31 -0.59 5.67
N PHE A 83 -11.44 -0.67 4.34
CA PHE A 83 -11.70 -1.94 3.63
C PHE A 83 -10.58 -2.31 2.66
N ALA A 84 -10.05 -1.37 1.89
CA ALA A 84 -9.10 -1.66 0.82
C ALA A 84 -7.78 -2.29 1.30
N PRO A 85 -7.14 -1.86 2.41
CA PRO A 85 -5.96 -2.53 2.95
C PRO A 85 -6.22 -3.98 3.38
N LEU A 86 -7.40 -4.27 3.95
CA LEU A 86 -7.77 -5.64 4.31
C LEU A 86 -7.96 -6.50 3.06
N GLY A 87 -8.64 -5.96 2.05
CA GLY A 87 -8.79 -6.61 0.74
C GLY A 87 -7.43 -6.87 0.08
N LEU A 88 -6.51 -5.91 0.13
CA LEU A 88 -5.15 -6.07 -0.37
C LEU A 88 -4.40 -7.19 0.35
N ALA A 89 -4.45 -7.21 1.68
CA ALA A 89 -3.81 -8.27 2.46
C ALA A 89 -4.39 -9.66 2.15
N ALA A 90 -5.72 -9.76 2.01
CA ALA A 90 -6.40 -11.00 1.63
C ALA A 90 -6.01 -11.44 0.21
N ALA A 91 -5.93 -10.52 -0.73
CA ALA A 91 -5.51 -10.80 -2.11
C ALA A 91 -4.05 -11.25 -2.17
N LEU A 92 -3.14 -10.57 -1.45
CA LEU A 92 -1.74 -10.97 -1.32
C LEU A 92 -1.60 -12.36 -0.71
N PHE A 93 -2.39 -12.68 0.32
CA PHE A 93 -2.40 -14.01 0.92
C PHE A 93 -2.92 -15.07 -0.06
N LEU A 94 -3.97 -14.73 -0.82
CA LEU A 94 -4.55 -15.62 -1.82
C LEU A 94 -3.58 -15.95 -2.95
N LEU A 95 -2.58 -15.10 -3.26
CA LEU A 95 -1.54 -15.40 -4.26
C LEU A 95 -0.66 -16.60 -3.88
N LEU A 96 -0.65 -17.03 -2.62
CA LEU A 96 0.06 -18.23 -2.20
C LEU A 96 -0.69 -19.54 -2.50
N SER A 97 -1.98 -19.47 -2.87
CA SER A 97 -2.82 -20.64 -3.09
C SER A 97 -2.74 -21.26 -4.50
N PRO A 98 -2.66 -20.49 -5.61
CA PRO A 98 -2.62 -21.07 -6.95
C PRO A 98 -1.42 -22.00 -7.16
N HIS A 99 -1.69 -23.15 -7.80
CA HIS A 99 -0.67 -24.09 -8.28
C HIS A 99 -0.52 -24.03 -9.81
N THR A 100 -1.36 -23.24 -10.50
CA THR A 100 -1.36 -23.10 -11.95
C THR A 100 -1.32 -21.62 -12.35
N LEU A 101 -0.71 -21.32 -13.50
CA LEU A 101 -0.63 -19.95 -14.00
C LEU A 101 -2.01 -19.30 -14.22
N PRO A 102 -3.02 -19.96 -14.81
CA PRO A 102 -4.35 -19.36 -14.94
C PRO A 102 -4.96 -18.97 -13.59
N GLY A 103 -4.76 -19.80 -12.55
CA GLY A 103 -5.20 -19.47 -11.20
C GLY A 103 -4.50 -18.22 -10.64
N LEU A 104 -3.21 -18.05 -10.93
CA LEU A 104 -2.46 -16.85 -10.54
C LEU A 104 -3.00 -15.60 -11.25
N PHE A 105 -3.21 -15.65 -12.57
CA PHE A 105 -3.77 -14.55 -13.35
C PHE A 105 -5.19 -14.16 -12.94
N PHE A 106 -5.93 -15.06 -12.30
CA PHE A 106 -7.24 -14.74 -11.72
C PHE A 106 -7.15 -13.91 -10.43
N VAL A 107 -6.10 -14.11 -9.63
CA VAL A 107 -5.93 -13.46 -8.31
C VAL A 107 -5.17 -12.12 -8.43
N LEU A 108 -4.24 -12.01 -9.38
CA LEU A 108 -3.45 -10.80 -9.60
C LEU A 108 -4.29 -9.51 -9.77
N PRO A 109 -5.41 -9.50 -10.53
CA PRO A 109 -6.26 -8.32 -10.67
C PRO A 109 -6.81 -7.82 -9.34
N LEU A 110 -7.13 -8.73 -8.42
CA LEU A 110 -7.65 -8.36 -7.10
C LEU A 110 -6.60 -7.58 -6.30
N THR A 111 -5.35 -8.05 -6.33
CA THR A 111 -4.21 -7.36 -5.68
C THR A 111 -4.01 -5.97 -6.29
N ALA A 112 -4.01 -5.88 -7.62
CA ALA A 112 -3.84 -4.64 -8.37
C ALA A 112 -4.96 -3.62 -8.09
N ILE A 113 -6.22 -4.08 -8.04
CA ILE A 113 -7.38 -3.21 -7.76
C ILE A 113 -7.32 -2.64 -6.36
N PHE A 114 -7.09 -3.48 -5.35
CA PHE A 114 -6.99 -2.97 -3.97
C PHE A 114 -5.78 -2.04 -3.79
N GLN A 115 -4.63 -2.36 -4.39
CA GLN A 115 -3.46 -1.47 -4.36
C GLN A 115 -3.75 -0.13 -5.06
N GLY A 116 -4.45 -0.16 -6.18
CA GLY A 116 -4.91 1.01 -6.93
C GLY A 116 -5.88 1.89 -6.14
N LEU A 117 -6.62 1.32 -5.19
CA LEU A 117 -7.46 2.07 -4.25
C LEU A 117 -6.67 2.61 -3.06
N VAL A 118 -5.77 1.81 -2.48
CA VAL A 118 -5.01 2.19 -1.27
C VAL A 118 -4.17 3.44 -1.52
N THR A 119 -3.35 3.44 -2.56
CA THR A 119 -2.34 4.50 -2.83
C THR A 119 -2.93 5.92 -2.94
N PRO A 120 -3.93 6.20 -3.79
CA PRO A 120 -4.50 7.54 -3.89
C PRO A 120 -5.27 7.94 -2.63
N ASN A 121 -5.93 7.01 -1.95
CA ASN A 121 -6.75 7.34 -0.78
C ASN A 121 -5.90 7.66 0.46
N ILE A 122 -4.80 6.94 0.72
CA ILE A 122 -3.89 7.30 1.83
C ILE A 122 -3.20 8.63 1.57
N THR A 123 -2.78 8.89 0.33
CA THR A 123 -2.14 10.16 -0.05
C THR A 123 -3.13 11.33 0.07
N SER A 124 -4.37 11.15 -0.40
CA SER A 124 -5.44 12.13 -0.24
C SER A 124 -5.72 12.42 1.24
N LEU A 125 -5.79 11.38 2.08
CA LEU A 125 -6.06 11.54 3.50
C LEU A 125 -4.93 12.25 4.25
N ILE A 126 -3.68 12.01 3.87
CA ILE A 126 -2.50 12.71 4.39
C ILE A 126 -2.55 14.19 3.99
N SER A 127 -2.73 14.50 2.71
CA SER A 127 -2.82 15.87 2.21
C SER A 127 -3.97 16.66 2.86
N ALA A 128 -5.15 16.05 2.93
CA ALA A 128 -6.35 16.67 3.53
C ALA A 128 -6.28 16.82 5.05
N SER A 129 -5.30 16.18 5.71
CA SER A 129 -5.06 16.35 7.15
C SER A 129 -4.03 17.45 7.45
N ALA A 130 -3.50 18.11 6.42
CA ALA A 130 -2.58 19.23 6.52
C ALA A 130 -3.27 20.57 6.26
N ASP A 131 -2.79 21.63 6.92
CA ASP A 131 -3.20 23.00 6.63
C ASP A 131 -2.82 23.38 5.19
N ALA A 132 -3.61 24.22 4.53
CA ALA A 132 -3.44 24.58 3.12
C ALA A 132 -2.03 25.10 2.80
N GLN A 133 -1.43 25.85 3.73
CA GLN A 133 -0.09 26.44 3.61
C GLN A 133 1.04 25.42 3.79
N SER A 134 0.74 24.23 4.33
CA SER A 134 1.73 23.17 4.63
C SER A 134 1.53 21.89 3.81
N GLN A 135 0.54 21.82 2.91
CA GLN A 135 0.28 20.62 2.11
C GLN A 135 1.50 20.14 1.31
N GLY A 136 2.22 21.04 0.64
CA GLY A 136 3.42 20.69 -0.11
C GLY A 136 4.55 20.13 0.76
N GLU A 137 4.75 20.69 1.96
CA GLU A 137 5.74 20.20 2.93
C GLU A 137 5.35 18.80 3.44
N ILE A 138 4.08 18.59 3.76
CA ILE A 138 3.55 17.29 4.21
C ILE A 138 3.68 16.22 3.12
N LEU A 139 3.42 16.56 1.86
CA LEU A 139 3.63 15.64 0.73
C LEU A 139 5.12 15.34 0.53
N GLY A 140 6.02 16.30 0.75
CA GLY A 140 7.47 16.06 0.76
C GLY A 140 7.92 15.09 1.86
N ILE A 141 7.37 15.23 3.07
CA ILE A 141 7.61 14.28 4.16
C ILE A 141 7.04 12.91 3.81
N ASN A 142 5.83 12.85 3.24
CA ASN A 142 5.22 11.61 2.78
C ASN A 142 6.11 10.88 1.77
N GLN A 143 6.71 11.62 0.83
CA GLN A 143 7.63 11.03 -0.14
C GLN A 143 8.89 10.47 0.54
N SER A 144 9.38 11.13 1.58
CA SER A 144 10.51 10.61 2.38
C SER A 144 10.14 9.29 3.08
N VAL A 145 8.91 9.19 3.61
CA VAL A 145 8.38 7.95 4.20
C VAL A 145 8.29 6.83 3.16
N VAL A 146 7.80 7.15 1.95
CA VAL A 146 7.73 6.20 0.83
C VAL A 146 9.12 5.69 0.46
N SER A 147 10.10 6.58 0.29
CA SER A 147 11.47 6.21 -0.04
C SER A 147 12.11 5.34 1.05
N LEU A 148 11.86 5.63 2.32
CA LEU A 148 12.30 4.77 3.42
C LEU A 148 11.71 3.37 3.32
N ALA A 149 10.39 3.27 3.09
CA ALA A 149 9.71 1.99 2.90
C ALA A 149 10.24 1.20 1.69
N GLN A 150 10.68 1.89 0.63
CA GLN A 150 11.23 1.24 -0.56
C GLN A 150 12.67 0.75 -0.38
N PHE A 151 13.42 1.36 0.55
CA PHE A 151 14.80 0.99 0.87
C PHE A 151 14.88 -0.27 1.76
N LEU A 152 13.99 -0.38 2.75
CA LEU A 152 14.00 -1.46 3.76
C LEU A 152 13.98 -2.91 3.22
N PRO A 153 13.28 -3.25 2.11
CA PRO A 153 13.31 -4.60 1.55
C PRO A 153 14.71 -5.10 1.23
N GLY A 154 15.61 -4.23 0.75
CA GLY A 154 16.99 -4.60 0.44
C GLY A 154 17.81 -4.98 1.68
N LEU A 155 17.44 -4.49 2.86
CA LEU A 155 18.14 -4.79 4.12
C LEU A 155 17.66 -6.09 4.77
N PHE A 156 16.35 -6.37 4.72
CA PHE A 156 15.75 -7.46 5.49
C PHE A 156 15.02 -8.51 4.66
N GLY A 157 14.63 -8.18 3.42
CA GLY A 157 13.86 -9.08 2.56
C GLY A 157 14.64 -10.34 2.19
N GLY A 158 15.96 -10.22 1.98
CA GLY A 158 16.83 -11.34 1.64
C GLY A 158 16.89 -12.41 2.73
N ALA A 159 16.89 -12.00 4.00
CA ALA A 159 16.89 -12.94 5.13
C ALA A 159 15.61 -13.78 5.18
N THR A 160 14.45 -13.18 4.87
CA THR A 160 13.18 -13.92 4.81
C THR A 160 13.06 -14.82 3.59
N ALA A 161 13.57 -14.37 2.44
CA ALA A 161 13.59 -15.17 1.22
C ALA A 161 14.49 -16.41 1.34
N ALA A 162 15.56 -16.33 2.14
CA ALA A 162 16.48 -17.44 2.38
C ALA A 162 15.86 -18.61 3.17
N LEU A 163 14.79 -18.36 3.93
CA LEU A 163 14.10 -19.42 4.70
C LEU A 163 13.03 -20.12 3.86
N TYR A 164 12.26 -19.36 3.08
CA TYR A 164 11.17 -19.85 2.25
C TYR A 164 10.86 -18.84 1.13
N SER A 165 10.67 -19.32 -0.11
CA SER A 165 10.41 -18.48 -1.29
C SER A 165 9.13 -17.64 -1.17
N GLY A 166 8.10 -18.13 -0.47
CA GLY A 166 6.88 -17.38 -0.14
C GLY A 166 6.97 -16.54 1.14
N GLY A 167 8.09 -16.59 1.86
CA GLY A 167 8.31 -15.87 3.12
C GLY A 167 8.15 -14.35 2.99
N PRO A 168 8.77 -13.70 2.00
CA PRO A 168 8.59 -12.27 1.74
C PRO A 168 7.13 -11.88 1.44
N LEU A 169 6.37 -12.75 0.77
CA LEU A 169 4.94 -12.52 0.49
C LEU A 169 4.11 -12.58 1.78
N LEU A 170 4.38 -13.55 2.66
CA LEU A 170 3.72 -13.62 3.98
C LEU A 170 4.07 -12.41 4.85
N LEU A 171 5.32 -11.94 4.80
CA LEU A 171 5.71 -10.70 5.50
C LEU A 171 4.96 -9.48 4.91
N ALA A 172 4.82 -9.40 3.59
CA ALA A 172 4.03 -8.36 2.93
C ALA A 172 2.56 -8.38 3.39
N VAL A 173 1.95 -9.57 3.51
CA VAL A 173 0.60 -9.75 4.08
C VAL A 173 0.55 -9.23 5.51
N GLY A 174 1.48 -9.65 6.37
CA GLY A 174 1.55 -9.25 7.77
C GLY A 174 1.68 -7.75 7.97
N LEU A 175 2.55 -7.10 7.19
CA LEU A 175 2.73 -5.65 7.22
C LEU A 175 1.50 -4.88 6.73
N THR A 176 0.85 -5.39 5.68
CA THR A 176 -0.39 -4.80 5.14
C THR A 176 -1.54 -4.93 6.15
N LEU A 177 -1.67 -6.08 6.83
CA LEU A 177 -2.61 -6.28 7.93
C LEU A 177 -2.29 -5.38 9.13
N ALA A 178 -1.02 -5.25 9.50
CA ALA A 178 -0.61 -4.35 10.57
C ALA A 178 -0.97 -2.90 10.24
N ALA A 179 -0.81 -2.47 9.00
CA ALA A 179 -1.24 -1.16 8.54
C ALA A 179 -2.76 -0.99 8.66
N TRP A 180 -3.53 -1.99 8.24
CA TRP A 180 -4.98 -1.99 8.36
C TRP A 180 -5.44 -1.90 9.82
N VAL A 181 -4.90 -2.74 10.71
CA VAL A 181 -5.22 -2.71 12.15
C VAL A 181 -4.86 -1.35 12.74
N THR A 182 -3.66 -0.84 12.44
CA THR A 182 -3.20 0.47 12.91
C THR A 182 -4.17 1.58 12.49
N PHE A 183 -4.62 1.54 11.23
CA PHE A 183 -5.59 2.49 10.71
C PHE A 183 -6.95 2.36 11.41
N VAL A 184 -7.53 1.15 11.46
CA VAL A 184 -8.88 0.95 12.02
C VAL A 184 -8.95 1.26 13.51
N VAL A 185 -7.93 0.89 14.28
CA VAL A 185 -7.88 1.10 15.73
C VAL A 185 -7.54 2.54 16.09
N GLY A 186 -6.56 3.13 15.41
CA GLY A 186 -6.01 4.42 15.81
C GLY A 186 -6.57 5.63 15.06
N TYR A 187 -7.13 5.46 13.85
CA TYR A 187 -7.65 6.58 13.08
C TYR A 187 -9.00 7.06 13.63
N ARG A 188 -8.98 8.24 14.25
CA ARG A 188 -10.20 8.96 14.66
C ARG A 188 -10.42 10.15 13.75
N ARG A 189 -11.63 10.25 13.21
CA ARG A 189 -12.06 11.37 12.37
C ARG A 189 -12.12 12.64 13.23
N ALA A 190 -11.51 13.73 12.77
CA ALA A 190 -11.74 15.04 13.38
C ALA A 190 -13.18 15.50 13.10
N PRO A 191 -13.90 16.09 14.08
CA PRO A 191 -15.21 16.68 13.85
C PRO A 191 -15.12 17.68 12.71
N SER A 192 -16.00 17.54 11.71
CA SER A 192 -16.13 18.50 10.61
C SER A 192 -16.68 19.81 11.16
N GLY A 193 -15.81 20.78 11.51
CA GLY A 193 -16.25 22.09 11.99
C GLY A 193 -15.20 23.08 12.53
N GLN A 194 -13.91 22.74 12.68
CA GLN A 194 -12.94 23.64 13.36
C GLN A 194 -11.90 24.34 12.46
N PHE A 195 -12.02 24.26 11.13
CA PHE A 195 -11.03 24.85 10.20
C PHE A 195 -11.45 26.21 9.62
N HIS A 196 -12.19 27.04 10.36
CA HIS A 196 -12.58 28.39 9.87
C HIS A 196 -12.29 29.55 10.83
N GLU A 197 -11.80 29.33 12.04
CA GLU A 197 -11.52 30.46 12.95
C GLU A 197 -10.22 30.22 13.73
N THR A 198 -9.13 30.78 13.23
CA THR A 198 -8.16 31.63 13.95
C THR A 198 -7.25 32.31 12.95
#